data_AF-A0A6M6AC83-F1
#
_entry.id   AF-A0A6M6AC83-F1
#
_cell.length_a   1.000
_cell.length_b   1.000
_cell.length_c   1.000
_cell.angle_alpha   90.00
_cell.angle_beta   90.00
_cell.angle_gamma   90.00
#
_symmetry.space_group_name_H-M   'P 1'
#
loop_
_entity.id
_entity.type
_entity.pdbx_description
1 polymer ?
#
loop_
_entity_poly.entity_id
_entity_poly.type
_entity_poly.pdbx_seq_one_letter_code
_entity_poly.pdbx_strand_id
1 'polypeptide(L)'
;QYRHLGIYKKHIIPFLGVYPTEDKERWLSILTRYGIPFELSLNCSNSIVRYTYEPINEATGTDKDPYNTLAILESLQKLVQIQSGIDLEWFSYFKHELTLNGTESANLRSNNLVNCQIKTQNKLALDLKGNQFALKVYIYPELKSTATGKSIHDLIFGSVRKLSLEHTSIQPAFQVLDDYVASRNISAEAGGEYSALQPRLLSCDLIDPAKSRVKIYLLERTVSLSAMEDLWTLGGRRTDSSTMDGLDMVRELWNLLEIPAGLQAYPKPYLQL
;
A
#
# COMPACT_ATOMS: atom_id res chain seq x y z
N GLN A 1 -2.53 23.16 14.13
CA GLN A 1 -3.87 22.53 14.17
C GLN A 1 -4.76 23.06 13.04
N TYR A 2 -5.22 24.32 13.07
CA TYR A 2 -6.12 24.88 12.04
C TYR A 2 -5.67 24.71 10.58
N ARG A 3 -4.37 24.85 10.29
CA ARG A 3 -3.84 24.63 8.93
C ARG A 3 -4.16 23.22 8.42
N HIS A 4 -3.88 22.18 9.20
CA HIS A 4 -4.12 20.79 8.81
C HIS A 4 -5.61 20.47 8.71
N LEU A 5 -6.44 20.99 9.63
CA LEU A 5 -7.90 20.84 9.55
C LEU A 5 -8.47 21.59 8.33
N GLY A 6 -7.93 22.76 7.99
CA GLY A 6 -8.30 23.51 6.80
C GLY A 6 -7.94 22.78 5.51
N ILE A 7 -6.75 22.16 5.47
CA ILE A 7 -6.32 21.30 4.36
C ILE A 7 -7.26 20.11 4.23
N TYR A 8 -7.52 19.40 5.34
CA TYR A 8 -8.46 18.28 5.36
C TYR A 8 -9.84 18.67 4.81
N LYS A 9 -10.42 19.75 5.34
CA LYS A 9 -11.75 20.23 4.94
C LYS A 9 -11.82 20.67 3.49
N LYS A 10 -10.79 21.33 2.96
CA LYS A 10 -10.82 21.93 1.62
C LYS A 10 -10.29 21.00 0.51
N HIS A 11 -9.37 20.10 0.83
CA HIS A 11 -8.64 19.31 -0.16
C HIS A 11 -8.80 17.80 -0.01
N ILE A 12 -9.33 17.31 1.12
CA ILE A 12 -9.50 15.87 1.36
C ILE A 12 -10.97 15.49 1.37
N ILE A 13 -11.82 16.17 2.17
CA ILE A 13 -13.26 15.88 2.25
C ILE A 13 -13.95 15.80 0.87
N PRO A 14 -13.69 16.72 -0.09
CA PRO A 14 -14.30 16.63 -1.42
C PRO A 14 -13.96 15.36 -2.20
N PHE A 15 -12.89 14.64 -1.80
CA PHE A 15 -12.43 13.39 -2.40
C PHE A 15 -12.80 12.15 -1.57
N LEU A 16 -13.67 12.25 -0.57
CA LEU A 16 -14.12 11.10 0.21
C LEU A 16 -15.41 10.45 -0.34
N GLY A 17 -15.92 10.97 -1.46
CA GLY A 17 -17.16 10.50 -2.06
C GLY A 17 -18.39 10.81 -1.20
N VAL A 18 -19.43 9.98 -1.35
CA VAL A 18 -20.66 10.09 -0.57
C VAL A 18 -20.42 9.69 0.89
N TYR A 19 -21.16 10.30 1.82
CA TYR A 19 -21.11 9.90 3.23
C TYR A 19 -21.53 8.42 3.37
N PRO A 20 -20.72 7.55 4.00
CA PRO A 20 -21.02 6.12 4.07
C PRO A 20 -22.26 5.83 4.95
N THR A 21 -23.27 5.21 4.36
CA THR A 21 -24.44 4.65 5.06
C THR A 21 -24.75 3.25 4.50
N GLU A 22 -25.59 2.47 5.19
CA GLU A 22 -25.99 1.13 4.72
C GLU A 22 -26.95 1.16 3.52
N ASP A 23 -27.76 2.22 3.41
CA ASP A 23 -28.86 2.36 2.45
C ASP A 23 -28.44 2.96 1.08
N LYS A 24 -27.20 3.43 0.96
CA LYS A 24 -26.70 4.11 -0.25
C LYS A 24 -25.55 3.35 -0.88
N GLU A 25 -25.61 3.26 -2.21
CA GLU A 25 -24.48 2.77 -2.99
C GLU A 25 -23.26 3.70 -2.78
N ARG A 26 -22.10 3.08 -2.57
CA ARG A 26 -20.84 3.78 -2.27
C ARG A 26 -19.65 2.99 -2.78
N TRP A 27 -18.54 3.69 -2.98
CA TRP A 27 -17.26 3.04 -3.23
C TRP A 27 -16.79 2.27 -1.98
N LEU A 28 -16.38 1.03 -2.17
CA LEU A 28 -15.83 0.19 -1.10
C LEU A 28 -14.30 0.25 -1.13
N SER A 29 -13.73 1.07 -0.26
CA SER A 29 -12.28 1.24 -0.17
C SER A 29 -11.59 0.06 0.53
N ILE A 30 -10.45 -0.42 -0.01
CA ILE A 30 -9.59 -1.40 0.68
C ILE A 30 -9.00 -0.87 2.00
N LEU A 31 -9.06 0.46 2.22
CA LEU A 31 -8.38 1.10 3.34
C LEU A 31 -8.85 0.58 4.70
N THR A 32 -10.15 0.38 4.88
CA THR A 32 -10.71 -0.11 6.13
C THR A 32 -11.56 -1.34 5.90
N ARG A 33 -11.77 -2.13 6.96
CA ARG A 33 -12.61 -3.33 6.91
C ARG A 33 -14.07 -3.01 6.56
N TYR A 34 -14.54 -1.78 6.79
CA TYR A 34 -15.90 -1.33 6.49
C TYR A 34 -16.03 -0.67 5.11
N GLY A 35 -14.96 -0.65 4.31
CA GLY A 35 -14.98 0.03 3.02
C GLY A 35 -14.95 1.56 3.10
N ILE A 36 -14.63 2.14 4.26
CA ILE A 36 -14.57 3.59 4.49
C ILE A 36 -13.26 4.14 3.90
N PRO A 37 -13.28 5.22 3.09
CA PRO A 37 -12.13 5.73 2.37
C PRO A 37 -11.27 6.70 3.19
N PHE A 38 -11.32 6.65 4.52
CA PHE A 38 -10.53 7.51 5.41
C PHE A 38 -10.15 6.78 6.70
N GLU A 39 -8.90 6.95 7.14
CA GLU A 39 -8.38 6.38 8.39
C GLU A 39 -7.32 7.29 9.01
N LEU A 40 -7.42 7.52 10.32
CA LEU A 40 -6.40 8.19 11.13
C LEU A 40 -5.43 7.18 11.72
N SER A 41 -4.16 7.58 11.85
CA SER A 41 -3.14 6.82 12.57
C SER A 41 -2.25 7.79 13.36
N LEU A 42 -1.71 7.32 14.47
CA LEU A 42 -0.76 8.06 15.30
C LEU A 42 0.54 7.28 15.38
N ASN A 43 1.66 7.90 15.01
CA ASN A 43 2.96 7.39 15.42
C ASN A 43 3.15 7.78 16.90
N CYS A 44 3.07 6.78 17.79
CA CYS A 44 3.15 7.00 19.23
C CYS A 44 4.57 7.38 19.70
N SER A 45 5.63 7.00 18.97
CA SER A 45 7.01 7.27 19.36
C SER A 45 7.40 8.74 19.19
N ASN A 46 6.84 9.44 18.20
CA ASN A 46 7.15 10.85 17.92
C ASN A 46 5.92 11.76 17.80
N SER A 47 4.76 11.27 18.22
CA SER A 47 3.48 11.99 18.24
C SER A 47 3.07 12.61 16.90
N ILE A 48 3.42 11.96 15.78
CA ILE A 48 3.03 12.40 14.44
C ILE A 48 1.69 11.79 14.06
N VAL A 49 0.68 12.65 13.89
CA VAL A 49 -0.60 12.28 13.30
C VAL A 49 -0.44 12.08 11.80
N ARG A 50 -1.06 11.02 11.28
CA ARG A 50 -1.22 10.75 9.85
C ARG A 50 -2.66 10.42 9.56
N TYR A 51 -3.15 10.80 8.39
CA TYR A 51 -4.33 10.18 7.81
C TYR A 51 -4.02 9.58 6.45
N THR A 52 -4.74 8.51 6.12
CA THR A 52 -4.77 7.89 4.81
C THR A 52 -6.17 8.03 4.24
N TYR A 53 -6.29 8.26 2.94
CA TYR A 53 -7.57 8.28 2.25
C TYR A 53 -7.44 7.75 0.83
N GLU A 54 -8.53 7.17 0.32
CA GLU A 54 -8.65 6.83 -1.09
C GLU A 54 -9.41 7.95 -1.80
N PRO A 55 -8.79 8.67 -2.75
CA PRO A 55 -9.49 9.67 -3.54
C PRO A 55 -10.65 9.05 -4.33
N ILE A 56 -11.82 9.66 -4.23
CA ILE A 56 -13.06 9.31 -4.94
C ILE A 56 -13.63 10.61 -5.50
N ASN A 57 -14.03 10.63 -6.78
CA ASN A 57 -14.72 11.77 -7.39
C ASN A 57 -16.00 11.30 -8.11
N GLU A 58 -16.66 12.20 -8.84
CA GLU A 58 -17.93 11.91 -9.53
C GLU A 58 -17.83 10.81 -10.60
N ALA A 59 -16.63 10.53 -11.13
CA ALA A 59 -16.42 9.51 -12.14
C ALA A 59 -16.20 8.11 -11.54
N THR A 60 -15.78 8.04 -10.26
CA THR A 60 -15.44 6.79 -9.58
C THR A 60 -16.62 5.81 -9.58
N GLY A 61 -16.37 4.58 -10.07
CA GLY A 61 -17.35 3.51 -10.16
C GLY A 61 -18.32 3.63 -11.34
N THR A 62 -18.30 4.75 -12.07
CA THR A 62 -19.09 4.95 -13.29
C THR A 62 -18.38 4.38 -14.52
N ASP A 63 -18.99 4.51 -15.69
CA ASP A 63 -18.39 4.13 -16.98
C ASP A 63 -17.12 4.91 -17.33
N LYS A 64 -16.94 6.10 -16.75
CA LYS A 64 -15.76 6.93 -16.96
C LYS A 64 -14.56 6.47 -16.13
N ASP A 65 -14.78 5.88 -14.96
CA ASP A 65 -13.72 5.35 -14.08
C ASP A 65 -14.21 4.17 -13.23
N PRO A 66 -14.48 3.00 -13.84
CA PRO A 66 -15.13 1.87 -13.16
C PRO A 66 -14.27 1.24 -12.04
N TYR A 67 -12.96 1.51 -12.05
CA TYR A 67 -11.97 0.92 -11.13
C TYR A 67 -11.23 1.97 -10.29
N ASN A 68 -11.69 3.23 -10.28
CA ASN A 68 -11.09 4.33 -9.51
C ASN A 68 -9.59 4.56 -9.76
N THR A 69 -9.17 4.51 -11.03
CA THR A 69 -7.77 4.76 -11.41
C THR A 69 -7.49 6.25 -11.64
N LEU A 70 -8.51 7.10 -11.82
CA LEU A 70 -8.34 8.49 -12.26
C LEU A 70 -8.48 9.52 -11.12
N ALA A 71 -9.34 9.30 -10.13
CA ALA A 71 -9.64 10.28 -9.08
C ALA A 71 -8.40 10.78 -8.31
N ILE A 72 -7.38 9.94 -8.17
CA ILE A 72 -6.11 10.31 -7.52
C ILE A 72 -5.37 11.45 -8.23
N LEU A 73 -5.48 11.56 -9.56
CA LEU A 73 -4.78 12.57 -10.35
C LEU A 73 -5.26 13.97 -9.99
N GLU A 74 -6.58 14.14 -9.88
CA GLU A 74 -7.20 15.39 -9.48
C GLU A 74 -6.84 15.75 -8.03
N SER A 75 -6.89 14.77 -7.12
CA SER A 75 -6.54 14.98 -5.71
C SER A 75 -5.07 15.40 -5.54
N LEU A 76 -4.15 14.75 -6.24
CA LEU A 76 -2.73 15.11 -6.25
C LEU A 76 -2.50 16.51 -6.81
N GLN A 77 -3.17 16.88 -7.90
CA GLN A 77 -3.06 18.21 -8.47
C GLN A 77 -3.40 19.30 -7.45
N LYS A 78 -4.45 19.10 -6.63
CA LYS A 78 -4.81 20.03 -5.55
C LYS A 78 -3.75 20.10 -4.45
N LEU A 79 -3.12 18.97 -4.09
CA LEU A 79 -2.11 18.92 -3.04
C LEU A 79 -0.77 19.56 -3.48
N VAL A 80 -0.36 19.34 -4.72
CA VAL A 80 0.83 19.99 -5.33
C VAL A 80 0.71 21.51 -5.32
N GLN A 81 -0.49 22.04 -5.54
CA GLN A 81 -0.74 23.49 -5.54
C GLN A 81 -0.56 24.15 -4.16
N ILE A 82 -0.66 23.40 -3.06
CA ILE A 82 -0.66 23.95 -1.69
C ILE A 82 0.60 23.61 -0.88
N GLN A 83 1.47 22.76 -1.41
CA GLN A 83 2.67 22.27 -0.73
C GLN A 83 3.80 22.11 -1.74
N SER A 84 4.87 22.88 -1.54
CA SER A 84 6.09 22.75 -2.33
C SER A 84 6.85 21.48 -1.97
N GLY A 85 7.67 20.99 -2.91
CA GLY A 85 8.52 19.83 -2.72
C GLY A 85 7.83 18.48 -2.88
N ILE A 86 6.56 18.46 -3.28
CA ILE A 86 5.91 17.23 -3.78
C ILE A 86 6.47 16.92 -5.16
N ASP A 87 7.00 15.72 -5.31
CA ASP A 87 7.50 15.18 -6.57
C ASP A 87 6.64 13.99 -7.01
N LEU A 88 6.33 13.90 -8.30
CA LEU A 88 5.43 12.92 -8.87
C LEU A 88 6.13 11.94 -9.83
N GLU A 89 7.46 11.96 -9.94
CA GLU A 89 8.21 11.09 -10.85
C GLU A 89 7.93 9.61 -10.55
N TRP A 90 8.25 9.15 -9.33
CA TRP A 90 8.01 7.77 -8.92
C TRP A 90 6.52 7.42 -8.82
N PHE A 91 5.65 8.39 -8.50
CA PHE A 91 4.20 8.18 -8.59
C PHE A 91 3.79 7.83 -10.01
N SER A 92 4.21 8.64 -10.99
CA SER A 92 3.84 8.46 -12.39
C SER A 92 4.35 7.12 -12.92
N TYR A 93 5.59 6.77 -12.57
CA TYR A 93 6.19 5.48 -12.87
C TYR A 93 5.38 4.31 -12.30
N PHE A 94 5.20 4.26 -10.98
CA PHE A 94 4.51 3.12 -10.36
C PHE A 94 3.02 3.07 -10.71
N LYS A 95 2.37 4.23 -10.90
CA LYS A 95 0.99 4.26 -11.39
C LYS A 95 0.88 3.59 -12.76
N HIS A 96 1.81 3.88 -13.66
CA HIS A 96 1.85 3.27 -14.99
C HIS A 96 2.05 1.75 -14.93
N GLU A 97 3.06 1.30 -14.16
CA GLU A 97 3.41 -0.12 -14.07
C GLU A 97 2.37 -0.96 -13.30
N LEU A 98 1.73 -0.38 -12.28
CA LEU A 98 0.99 -1.13 -11.27
C LEU A 98 -0.52 -0.83 -11.20
N THR A 99 -1.04 0.14 -11.95
CA THR A 99 -2.49 0.40 -12.01
C THR A 99 -3.04 0.20 -13.42
N LEU A 100 -4.36 0.01 -13.51
CA LEU A 100 -5.05 -0.09 -14.77
C LEU A 100 -4.94 1.21 -15.58
N ASN A 101 -4.63 1.06 -16.87
CA ASN A 101 -4.84 2.10 -17.88
C ASN A 101 -6.24 2.00 -18.50
N GLY A 102 -6.57 2.91 -19.43
CA GLY A 102 -7.88 2.96 -20.07
C GLY A 102 -8.22 1.70 -20.89
N THR A 103 -7.25 1.18 -21.65
CA THR A 103 -7.43 -0.03 -22.46
C THR A 103 -7.65 -1.27 -21.60
N GLU A 104 -6.86 -1.42 -20.53
CA GLU A 104 -7.00 -2.51 -19.57
C GLU A 104 -8.34 -2.44 -18.83
N SER A 105 -8.75 -1.24 -18.41
CA SER A 105 -10.06 -1.03 -17.77
C SER A 105 -11.22 -1.42 -18.70
N ALA A 106 -11.14 -1.01 -19.98
CA ALA A 106 -12.14 -1.36 -20.98
C ALA A 106 -12.17 -2.88 -21.22
N ASN A 107 -11.00 -3.53 -21.33
CA ASN A 107 -10.90 -4.97 -21.52
C ASN A 107 -11.51 -5.75 -20.35
N LEU A 108 -11.14 -5.41 -19.11
CA LEU A 108 -11.66 -6.07 -17.91
C LEU A 108 -13.19 -5.97 -17.83
N ARG A 109 -13.74 -4.80 -18.19
CA ARG A 109 -15.17 -4.55 -18.18
C ARG A 109 -15.90 -5.34 -19.28
N SER A 110 -15.45 -5.24 -20.52
CA SER A 110 -16.10 -5.89 -21.67
C SER A 110 -16.11 -7.41 -21.56
N ASN A 111 -15.11 -8.00 -20.89
CA ASN A 111 -15.01 -9.44 -20.68
C ASN A 111 -15.51 -9.89 -19.30
N ASN A 112 -16.05 -8.99 -18.48
CA ASN A 112 -16.55 -9.27 -17.13
C ASN A 112 -15.55 -10.05 -16.26
N LEU A 113 -14.28 -9.61 -16.24
CA LEU A 113 -13.17 -10.33 -15.59
C LEU A 113 -12.95 -9.97 -14.12
N VAL A 114 -13.71 -9.02 -13.57
CA VAL A 114 -13.55 -8.53 -12.19
C VAL A 114 -14.74 -8.94 -11.34
N ASN A 115 -14.54 -9.98 -10.52
CA ASN A 115 -15.57 -10.53 -9.63
C ASN A 115 -15.38 -10.11 -8.15
N CYS A 116 -14.47 -9.17 -7.87
CA CYS A 116 -14.23 -8.65 -6.53
C CYS A 116 -14.99 -7.35 -6.27
N GLN A 117 -15.38 -7.14 -5.01
CA GLN A 117 -16.11 -5.94 -4.59
C GLN A 117 -15.17 -4.77 -4.26
N ILE A 118 -13.96 -5.07 -3.78
CA ILE A 118 -12.93 -4.06 -3.54
C ILE A 118 -12.08 -3.89 -4.78
N LYS A 119 -12.07 -2.66 -5.32
CA LYS A 119 -11.45 -2.34 -6.61
C LYS A 119 -10.36 -1.26 -6.51
N THR A 120 -10.01 -0.83 -5.29
CA THR A 120 -9.00 0.21 -5.04
C THR A 120 -7.72 -0.02 -5.83
N GLN A 121 -7.28 0.99 -6.58
CA GLN A 121 -5.99 0.99 -7.28
C GLN A 121 -4.90 1.68 -6.46
N ASN A 122 -5.26 2.73 -5.74
CA ASN A 122 -4.30 3.58 -5.05
C ASN A 122 -4.95 4.42 -3.93
N LYS A 123 -4.16 4.77 -2.92
CA LYS A 123 -4.56 5.69 -1.84
C LYS A 123 -3.41 6.62 -1.46
N LEU A 124 -3.73 7.75 -0.83
CA LEU A 124 -2.78 8.76 -0.39
C LEU A 124 -2.71 8.83 1.13
N ALA A 125 -1.52 9.09 1.67
CA ALA A 125 -1.34 9.33 3.10
C ALA A 125 -0.52 10.60 3.36
N LEU A 126 -0.91 11.34 4.39
CA LEU A 126 -0.27 12.59 4.79
C LEU A 126 0.27 12.47 6.22
N ASP A 127 1.59 12.56 6.37
CA ASP A 127 2.25 12.70 7.68
C ASP A 127 2.26 14.18 8.07
N LEU A 128 1.59 14.57 9.15
CA LEU A 128 1.44 15.97 9.55
C LEU A 128 2.66 16.42 10.38
N LYS A 129 3.54 17.24 9.81
CA LYS A 129 4.80 17.67 10.43
C LYS A 129 4.89 19.19 10.48
N GLY A 130 4.70 19.76 11.67
CA GLY A 130 4.71 21.22 11.84
C GLY A 130 3.64 21.89 10.96
N ASN A 131 4.06 22.79 10.07
CA ASN A 131 3.20 23.47 9.09
C ASN A 131 3.18 22.77 7.71
N GLN A 132 3.84 21.63 7.56
CA GLN A 132 3.97 20.87 6.33
C GLN A 132 3.32 19.49 6.46
N PHE A 133 3.18 18.81 5.33
CA PHE A 133 2.89 17.39 5.30
C PHE A 133 3.85 16.66 4.36
N ALA A 134 4.21 15.43 4.72
CA ALA A 134 4.88 14.50 3.80
C ALA A 134 3.82 13.60 3.16
N LEU A 135 3.82 13.55 1.84
CA LEU A 135 2.82 12.82 1.07
C LEU A 135 3.37 11.45 0.64
N LYS A 136 2.53 10.43 0.71
CA LYS A 136 2.84 9.07 0.26
C LYS A 136 1.70 8.54 -0.60
N VAL A 137 2.05 7.66 -1.52
CA VAL A 137 1.08 6.84 -2.26
C VAL A 137 1.22 5.38 -1.87
N TYR A 138 0.11 4.65 -1.82
CA TYR A 138 0.06 3.20 -1.77
C TYR A 138 -0.67 2.71 -3.02
N ILE A 139 -0.16 1.68 -3.68
CA ILE A 139 -0.65 1.19 -4.99
C ILE A 139 -0.90 -0.33 -4.92
N TYR A 140 -2.06 -0.74 -5.43
CA TYR A 140 -2.59 -2.10 -5.37
C TYR A 140 -2.70 -2.70 -6.78
N PRO A 141 -1.80 -3.63 -7.16
CA PRO A 141 -1.73 -4.16 -8.52
C PRO A 141 -2.68 -5.32 -8.80
N GLU A 142 -3.64 -5.63 -7.92
CA GLU A 142 -4.49 -6.83 -8.07
C GLU A 142 -5.26 -6.83 -9.40
N LEU A 143 -5.91 -5.72 -9.76
CA LEU A 143 -6.62 -5.65 -11.04
C LEU A 143 -5.67 -5.57 -12.24
N LYS A 144 -4.48 -4.99 -12.07
CA LYS A 144 -3.43 -4.99 -13.09
C LYS A 144 -2.93 -6.41 -13.38
N SER A 145 -2.84 -7.24 -12.34
CA SER A 145 -2.55 -8.68 -12.45
C SER A 145 -3.62 -9.38 -13.27
N THR A 146 -4.91 -9.14 -12.96
CA THR A 146 -6.03 -9.68 -13.76
C THR A 146 -5.97 -9.24 -15.22
N ALA A 147 -5.70 -7.97 -15.50
CA ALA A 147 -5.69 -7.43 -16.87
C ALA A 147 -4.52 -7.93 -17.73
N THR A 148 -3.36 -8.19 -17.11
CA THR A 148 -2.12 -8.51 -17.82
C THR A 148 -1.75 -9.98 -17.77
N GLY A 149 -2.38 -10.77 -16.89
CA GLY A 149 -2.01 -12.16 -16.62
C GLY A 149 -0.69 -12.33 -15.85
N LYS A 150 -0.01 -11.23 -15.47
CA LYS A 150 1.21 -11.28 -14.66
C LYS A 150 0.87 -11.48 -13.20
N SER A 151 1.71 -12.18 -12.44
CA SER A 151 1.53 -12.29 -11.00
C SER A 151 1.75 -10.93 -10.31
N ILE A 152 1.15 -10.72 -9.14
CA ILE A 152 1.40 -9.51 -8.33
C ILE A 152 2.89 -9.40 -7.96
N HIS A 153 3.56 -10.54 -7.73
CA HIS A 153 5.00 -10.59 -7.50
C HIS A 153 5.76 -10.00 -8.69
N ASP A 154 5.51 -10.49 -9.90
CA ASP A 154 6.19 -10.01 -11.12
C ASP A 154 5.94 -8.53 -11.38
N LEU A 155 4.72 -8.05 -11.11
CA LEU A 155 4.40 -6.64 -11.23
C LEU A 155 5.21 -5.78 -10.24
N ILE A 156 5.14 -6.09 -8.95
CA ILE A 156 5.82 -5.30 -7.91
C ILE A 156 7.34 -5.44 -8.03
N PHE A 157 7.88 -6.66 -7.98
CA PHE A 157 9.32 -6.88 -8.01
C PHE A 157 9.91 -6.52 -9.39
N GLY A 158 9.19 -6.78 -10.48
CA GLY A 158 9.63 -6.38 -11.82
C GLY A 158 9.72 -4.86 -11.99
N SER A 159 8.72 -4.11 -11.49
CA SER A 159 8.76 -2.63 -11.54
C SER A 159 9.87 -2.06 -10.65
N VAL A 160 10.06 -2.56 -9.42
CA VAL A 160 11.14 -2.08 -8.55
C VAL A 160 12.52 -2.44 -9.11
N ARG A 161 12.67 -3.63 -9.71
CA ARG A 161 13.92 -4.02 -10.39
C ARG A 161 14.26 -3.06 -11.51
N LYS A 162 13.32 -2.75 -12.41
CA LYS A 162 13.51 -1.77 -13.48
C LYS A 162 13.90 -0.40 -12.93
N LEU A 163 13.15 0.11 -11.94
CA LEU A 163 13.44 1.40 -11.31
C LEU A 163 14.84 1.43 -10.68
N SER A 164 15.28 0.32 -10.08
CA SER A 164 16.59 0.23 -9.43
C SER A 164 17.78 0.29 -10.41
N LEU A 165 17.56 0.04 -11.71
CA LEU A 165 18.59 0.21 -12.74
C LEU A 165 18.89 1.68 -13.01
N GLU A 166 17.88 2.54 -12.88
CA GLU A 166 17.98 4.00 -13.08
C GLU A 166 18.34 4.70 -11.75
N HIS A 167 17.82 4.21 -10.62
CA HIS A 167 18.10 4.72 -9.28
C HIS A 167 18.90 3.72 -8.45
N THR A 168 20.20 3.58 -8.75
CA THR A 168 21.08 2.55 -8.16
C THR A 168 21.17 2.57 -6.63
N SER A 169 20.81 3.68 -5.98
CA SER A 169 20.78 3.80 -4.51
C SER A 169 19.85 2.79 -3.82
N ILE A 170 18.76 2.35 -4.46
CA ILE A 170 17.83 1.36 -3.87
C ILE A 170 18.21 -0.09 -4.19
N GLN A 171 19.10 -0.31 -5.15
CA GLN A 171 19.42 -1.62 -5.70
C GLN A 171 19.95 -2.62 -4.66
N PRO A 172 20.90 -2.27 -3.76
CA PRO A 172 21.43 -3.25 -2.80
C PRO A 172 20.37 -3.76 -1.83
N ALA A 173 19.55 -2.85 -1.29
CA ALA A 173 18.47 -3.22 -0.37
C ALA A 173 17.39 -4.05 -1.07
N PHE A 174 17.08 -3.70 -2.33
CA PHE A 174 16.14 -4.47 -3.13
C PHE A 174 16.64 -5.89 -3.40
N GLN A 175 17.91 -6.08 -3.76
CA GLN A 175 18.47 -7.42 -4.02
C GLN A 175 18.40 -8.32 -2.79
N VAL A 176 18.73 -7.80 -1.59
CA VAL A 176 18.62 -8.58 -0.35
C VAL A 176 17.19 -9.03 -0.08
N LEU A 177 16.21 -8.14 -0.31
CA LEU A 177 14.79 -8.48 -0.15
C LEU A 177 14.32 -9.50 -1.20
N ASP A 178 14.72 -9.33 -2.45
CA ASP A 178 14.41 -10.21 -3.57
C ASP A 178 14.93 -11.64 -3.31
N ASP A 179 16.21 -11.77 -2.92
CA ASP A 179 16.83 -13.04 -2.57
C ASP A 179 16.16 -13.72 -1.36
N TYR A 180 15.80 -12.93 -0.34
CA TYR A 180 15.10 -13.42 0.82
C TYR A 180 13.72 -13.98 0.45
N VAL A 181 12.90 -13.21 -0.27
CA VAL A 181 11.55 -13.63 -0.69
C VAL A 181 11.60 -14.85 -1.60
N ALA A 182 12.55 -14.89 -2.54
CA ALA A 182 12.77 -16.07 -3.38
C ALA A 182 13.10 -17.31 -2.53
N SER A 183 14.05 -17.19 -1.59
CA SER A 183 14.42 -18.31 -0.71
C SER A 183 13.27 -18.79 0.19
N ARG A 184 12.46 -17.86 0.71
CA ARG A 184 11.27 -18.17 1.51
C ARG A 184 10.21 -18.91 0.71
N ASN A 185 9.98 -18.49 -0.52
CA ASN A 185 8.96 -19.11 -1.38
C ASN A 185 9.39 -20.52 -1.85
N ILE A 186 10.66 -20.71 -2.21
CA ILE A 186 11.22 -22.03 -2.53
C ILE A 186 11.09 -22.98 -1.32
N SER A 187 11.42 -22.50 -0.11
CA SER A 187 11.28 -23.30 1.11
C SER A 187 9.82 -23.68 1.37
N ALA A 188 8.87 -22.76 1.19
CA ALA A 188 7.45 -23.02 1.38
C ALA A 188 6.93 -24.09 0.39
N GLU A 189 7.35 -24.05 -0.87
CA GLU A 189 7.00 -25.07 -1.88
C GLU A 189 7.54 -26.46 -1.53
N ALA A 190 8.68 -26.53 -0.83
CA ALA A 190 9.27 -27.76 -0.33
C ALA A 190 8.69 -28.25 1.01
N GLY A 191 7.61 -27.64 1.50
CA GLY A 191 6.99 -27.99 2.79
C GLY A 191 7.72 -27.43 4.01
N GLY A 192 8.42 -26.30 3.84
CA GLY A 192 9.08 -25.57 4.92
C GLY A 192 8.12 -25.05 6.00
N GLU A 193 8.71 -24.52 7.08
CA GLU A 193 7.98 -24.07 8.28
C GLU A 193 6.97 -22.96 7.99
N TYR A 194 7.30 -22.05 7.06
CA TYR A 194 6.52 -20.86 6.79
C TYR A 194 5.82 -20.90 5.44
N SER A 195 4.69 -20.20 5.36
CA SER A 195 3.99 -19.97 4.09
C SER A 195 4.84 -19.11 3.14
N ALA A 196 4.58 -19.26 1.83
CA ALA A 196 5.13 -18.38 0.81
C ALA A 196 4.67 -16.93 1.04
N LEU A 197 5.61 -15.99 0.93
CA LEU A 197 5.36 -14.57 1.09
C LEU A 197 4.69 -14.02 -0.17
N GLN A 198 3.49 -13.48 0.01
CA GLN A 198 2.69 -12.93 -1.08
C GLN A 198 2.78 -11.39 -1.05
N PRO A 199 3.46 -10.74 -2.02
CA PRO A 199 3.40 -9.30 -2.12
C PRO A 199 1.97 -8.85 -2.43
N ARG A 200 1.52 -7.78 -1.77
CA ARG A 200 0.13 -7.30 -1.88
C ARG A 200 0.03 -5.89 -2.43
N LEU A 201 0.94 -5.02 -2.03
CA LEU A 201 0.98 -3.63 -2.47
C LEU A 201 2.38 -3.04 -2.32
N LEU A 202 2.55 -1.84 -2.88
CA LEU A 202 3.75 -1.03 -2.74
C LEU A 202 3.37 0.39 -2.29
N SER A 203 4.28 1.07 -1.60
CA SER A 203 4.14 2.50 -1.33
C SER A 203 5.45 3.25 -1.61
N CYS A 204 5.35 4.51 -2.01
CA CYS A 204 6.51 5.41 -2.05
C CYS A 204 6.19 6.81 -1.50
N ASP A 205 7.23 7.52 -1.08
CA ASP A 205 7.16 8.93 -0.70
C ASP A 205 7.09 9.80 -1.97
N LEU A 206 6.22 10.82 -2.00
CA LEU A 206 6.06 11.73 -3.15
C LEU A 206 6.92 12.97 -2.97
N ILE A 207 8.24 12.74 -3.03
CA ILE A 207 9.32 13.70 -2.86
C ILE A 207 10.44 13.33 -3.85
N ASP A 208 11.42 14.22 -3.98
CA ASP A 208 12.67 14.00 -4.73
C ASP A 208 13.10 12.51 -4.72
N PRO A 209 13.23 11.85 -5.88
CA PRO A 209 13.62 10.44 -6.01
C PRO A 209 14.85 10.05 -5.18
N ALA A 210 15.83 10.94 -5.03
CA ALA A 210 17.04 10.67 -4.24
C ALA A 210 16.77 10.56 -2.73
N LYS A 211 15.60 11.03 -2.26
CA LYS A 211 15.16 10.98 -0.86
C LYS A 211 13.94 10.09 -0.66
N SER A 212 13.26 9.70 -1.74
CA SER A 212 12.09 8.85 -1.67
C SER A 212 12.45 7.43 -1.26
N ARG A 213 11.52 6.75 -0.59
CA ARG A 213 11.68 5.35 -0.18
C ARG A 213 10.55 4.54 -0.77
N VAL A 214 10.92 3.41 -1.37
CA VAL A 214 9.97 2.37 -1.77
C VAL A 214 9.78 1.39 -0.61
N LYS A 215 8.53 0.99 -0.35
CA LYS A 215 8.19 -0.09 0.57
C LYS A 215 7.35 -1.13 -0.15
N ILE A 216 7.77 -2.38 -0.08
CA ILE A 216 7.02 -3.55 -0.56
C ILE A 216 6.34 -4.18 0.65
N TYR A 217 5.04 -4.46 0.55
CA TYR A 217 4.26 -5.07 1.63
C TYR A 217 4.00 -6.54 1.30
N LEU A 218 4.48 -7.41 2.17
CA LEU A 218 4.33 -8.84 2.08
C LEU A 218 3.24 -9.29 3.05
N LEU A 219 2.33 -10.12 2.57
CA LEU A 219 1.38 -10.83 3.42
C LEU A 219 2.06 -12.08 3.97
N GLU A 220 2.10 -12.17 5.30
CA GLU A 220 2.39 -13.38 6.05
C GLU A 220 1.08 -13.91 6.64
N ARG A 221 0.79 -15.18 6.40
CA ARG A 221 -0.42 -15.85 6.91
C ARG A 221 -0.14 -16.67 8.16
N THR A 222 1.11 -17.00 8.40
CA THR A 222 1.59 -17.74 9.57
C THR A 222 1.81 -16.74 10.68
N VAL A 223 0.82 -16.58 11.57
CA VAL A 223 0.93 -15.68 12.71
C VAL A 223 1.68 -16.41 13.82
N SER A 224 2.98 -16.19 13.92
CA SER A 224 3.83 -16.70 15.00
C SER A 224 4.96 -15.73 15.28
N LEU A 225 5.54 -15.82 16.49
CA LEU A 225 6.76 -15.09 16.81
C LEU A 225 7.90 -15.49 15.86
N SER A 226 8.08 -16.80 15.58
CA SER A 226 9.14 -17.29 14.69
C SER A 226 9.05 -16.70 13.27
N ALA A 227 7.84 -16.62 12.69
CA ALA A 227 7.64 -15.98 11.40
C ALA A 227 7.96 -14.47 11.44
N MET A 228 7.65 -13.80 12.55
CA MET A 228 7.99 -12.38 12.75
C MET A 228 9.49 -12.16 12.89
N GLU A 229 10.21 -13.03 13.61
CA GLU A 229 11.67 -12.99 13.72
C GLU A 229 12.36 -13.25 12.38
N ASP A 230 11.85 -14.20 11.60
CA ASP A 230 12.36 -14.50 10.27
C ASP A 230 12.17 -13.30 9.32
N LEU A 231 10.98 -12.66 9.34
CA LEU A 231 10.73 -11.42 8.59
C LEU A 231 11.61 -10.26 9.03
N TRP A 232 11.80 -10.07 10.35
CA TRP A 232 12.61 -8.99 10.90
C TRP A 232 14.08 -9.09 10.51
N THR A 233 14.60 -10.32 10.51
CA THR A 233 16.02 -10.62 10.21
C THR A 233 16.27 -10.98 8.74
N LEU A 234 15.23 -11.01 7.90
CA LEU A 234 15.31 -11.45 6.49
C LEU A 234 15.90 -12.86 6.38
N GLY A 235 15.42 -13.78 7.23
CA GLY A 235 15.93 -15.14 7.36
C GLY A 235 17.39 -15.16 7.79
N GLY A 236 17.75 -14.35 8.79
CA GLY A 236 19.12 -14.24 9.32
C GLY A 236 20.12 -13.45 8.49
N ARG A 237 19.70 -12.81 7.37
CA ARG A 237 20.58 -11.95 6.54
C ARG A 237 20.89 -10.61 7.22
N ARG A 238 20.09 -10.19 8.20
CA ARG A 238 20.26 -8.95 8.95
C ARG A 238 20.27 -9.22 10.44
N THR A 239 21.46 -9.13 11.04
CA THR A 239 21.74 -9.52 12.42
C THR A 239 22.69 -8.54 13.13
N ASP A 240 22.81 -7.30 12.62
CA ASP A 240 23.56 -6.24 13.30
C ASP A 240 22.94 -5.89 14.66
N SER A 241 23.74 -5.29 15.55
CA SER A 241 23.32 -4.99 16.93
C SER A 241 22.01 -4.22 17.01
N SER A 242 21.84 -3.17 16.18
CA SER A 242 20.60 -2.40 16.16
C SER A 242 19.38 -3.23 15.74
N THR A 243 19.57 -4.21 14.84
CA THR A 243 18.49 -5.11 14.43
C THR A 243 18.11 -6.06 15.56
N MET A 244 19.08 -6.59 16.29
CA MET A 244 18.83 -7.51 17.41
C MET A 244 18.19 -6.79 18.61
N ASP A 245 18.64 -5.57 18.92
CA ASP A 245 18.02 -4.73 19.95
C ASP A 245 16.54 -4.46 19.61
N GLY A 246 16.25 -4.18 18.34
CA GLY A 246 14.86 -3.99 17.88
C GLY A 246 14.05 -5.30 17.91
N LEU A 247 14.68 -6.45 17.67
CA LEU A 247 14.02 -7.75 17.75
C LEU A 247 13.58 -8.07 19.18
N ASP A 248 14.35 -7.68 20.18
CA ASP A 248 13.96 -7.86 21.58
C ASP A 248 12.73 -7.03 21.94
N MET A 249 12.60 -5.81 21.40
CA MET A 249 11.37 -5.02 21.52
C MET A 249 10.18 -5.66 20.78
N VAL A 250 10.43 -6.29 19.64
CA VAL A 250 9.39 -7.04 18.90
C VAL A 250 8.89 -8.22 19.71
N ARG A 251 9.79 -8.96 20.39
CA ARG A 251 9.43 -10.06 21.30
C ARG A 251 8.60 -9.57 22.49
N GLU A 252 8.99 -8.43 23.08
CA GLU A 252 8.21 -7.80 24.15
C GLU A 252 6.80 -7.43 23.69
N LEU A 253 6.67 -6.78 22.53
CA LEU A 253 5.37 -6.43 21.95
C LEU A 253 4.51 -7.67 21.65
N TRP A 254 5.11 -8.74 21.12
CA TRP A 254 4.41 -9.99 20.87
C TRP A 254 3.77 -10.55 22.16
N ASN A 255 4.54 -10.57 23.25
CA ASN A 255 4.06 -11.06 24.55
C ASN A 255 2.96 -10.17 25.14
N LEU A 256 3.06 -8.85 24.96
CA LEU A 256 2.05 -7.91 25.48
C LEU A 256 0.74 -7.91 24.68
N LEU A 257 0.81 -8.15 23.37
CA LEU A 257 -0.37 -8.09 22.49
C LEU A 257 -1.17 -9.40 22.45
N GLU A 258 -0.57 -10.52 22.86
CA GLU A 258 -1.20 -11.86 22.93
C GLU A 258 -1.97 -12.22 21.63
N ILE A 259 -1.37 -11.94 20.47
CA ILE A 259 -2.01 -12.15 19.16
C ILE A 259 -2.26 -13.66 18.96
N PRO A 260 -3.48 -14.07 18.57
CA PRO A 260 -3.78 -15.49 18.31
C PRO A 260 -2.87 -16.08 17.23
N ALA A 261 -2.04 -17.04 17.63
CA ALA A 261 -1.10 -17.70 16.74
C ALA A 261 -1.77 -18.71 15.81
N GLY A 262 -1.10 -19.02 14.69
CA GLY A 262 -1.50 -20.06 13.74
C GLY A 262 -1.63 -19.56 12.30
N LEU A 263 -1.96 -20.50 11.41
CA LEU A 263 -2.20 -20.19 10.01
C LEU A 263 -3.58 -19.51 9.85
N GLN A 264 -3.57 -18.25 9.43
CA GLN A 264 -4.79 -17.48 9.25
C GLN A 264 -5.32 -17.60 7.82
N ALA A 265 -6.64 -17.72 7.69
CA ALA A 265 -7.31 -17.56 6.40
C ALA A 265 -7.26 -16.09 5.95
N TYR A 266 -7.32 -15.86 4.63
CA TYR A 266 -7.48 -14.48 4.16
C TYR A 266 -8.85 -13.95 4.61
N PRO A 267 -8.93 -12.74 5.20
CA PRO A 267 -10.18 -12.23 5.73
C PRO A 267 -11.19 -11.97 4.60
N LYS A 268 -12.49 -11.93 4.94
CA LYS A 268 -13.54 -11.47 4.02
C LYS A 268 -13.13 -10.14 3.36
N PRO A 269 -13.53 -9.80 2.12
CA PRO A 269 -13.08 -8.56 1.49
C PRO A 269 -13.44 -7.29 2.29
N TYR A 270 -14.63 -7.23 2.86
CA TYR A 270 -15.08 -6.17 3.78
C TYR A 270 -16.14 -6.69 4.77
N LEU A 271 -16.52 -5.85 5.73
CA LEU A 271 -17.57 -6.02 6.73
C LEU A 271 -18.70 -5.03 6.41
N GLN A 272 -19.94 -5.43 6.70
CA GLN A 272 -21.07 -4.49 6.63
C GLN A 272 -20.87 -3.37 7.65
N LEU A 273 -21.34 -2.17 7.29
CA LEU A 273 -21.36 -1.02 8.19
C LEU A 273 -22.22 -1.32 9.41
#